data_AF-A0AA96ZYS6-F1
#
_entry.id   AF-A0AA96ZYS6-F1
#
_cell.length_a   1.000
_cell.length_b   1.000
_cell.length_c   1.000
_cell.angle_alpha   90.00
_cell.angle_beta   90.00
_cell.angle_gamma   90.00
#
_symmetry.space_group_name_H-M   'P 1'
#
loop_
_entity.id
_entity.type
_entity.pdbx_description
1 polymer ?
#
loop_
_entity_poly.entity_id
_entity_poly.type
_entity_poly.pdbx_seq_one_letter_code
_entity_poly.pdbx_strand_id
1 'polypeptide(L)'
;MTVMGILACKMLQDEIVYLIQKDSDISDVVVIENGEHEEFIQKLNALEISYRLVQKVEDLPNSEKDSGDNGVLTLVIWQLDLGLHETPKLLKERVYENIPIMMPKVNSIFLFYGLCGNVLADVETDFKSDSCPVIILRDRDGVIIDDCIGGALGGREAYAKVLKSFNGVGTFILTPMYASYAATNLFGFGQAAAGFSDEQMYKLNKFMFETSGYKQVADLETGLHYTPNVKENIQSFADKYQLDVIPLGGGHQQLFEDCYQKVKKAIAETH
;
A
#
# COMPACT_ATOMS: atom_id res chain seq x y z
N MET A 1 12.97 7.59 -21.90
CA MET A 1 13.09 7.54 -20.43
C MET A 1 11.83 6.90 -19.94
N THR A 2 11.95 5.81 -19.20
CA THR A 2 10.79 5.03 -18.80
C THR A 2 10.18 5.63 -17.54
N VAL A 3 8.86 5.86 -17.55
CA VAL A 3 8.14 6.41 -16.41
C VAL A 3 7.15 5.38 -15.89
N MET A 4 7.32 4.91 -14.65
CA MET A 4 6.36 4.03 -13.97
C MET A 4 5.55 4.83 -12.96
N GLY A 5 4.24 4.84 -13.13
CA GLY A 5 3.32 5.34 -12.12
C GLY A 5 3.09 4.29 -11.04
N ILE A 6 3.16 4.68 -9.78
CA ILE A 6 2.78 3.86 -8.62
C ILE A 6 1.58 4.54 -7.98
N LEU A 7 0.40 3.93 -8.12
CA LEU A 7 -0.82 4.35 -7.43
C LEU A 7 -0.99 3.43 -6.22
N ALA A 8 -0.78 3.95 -5.01
CA ALA A 8 -0.52 3.10 -3.85
C ALA A 8 -1.50 3.28 -2.70
N CYS A 9 -1.71 2.19 -1.97
CA CYS A 9 -2.21 2.27 -0.62
C CYS A 9 -1.12 2.87 0.26
N LYS A 10 -1.46 3.89 1.05
CA LYS A 10 -0.53 4.51 2.01
C LYS A 10 0.15 3.52 2.95
N MET A 11 -0.54 2.42 3.24
CA MET A 11 -0.04 1.31 4.06
C MET A 11 1.18 0.58 3.50
N LEU A 12 1.43 0.68 2.19
CA LEU A 12 2.52 -0.04 1.51
C LEU A 12 3.71 0.86 1.18
N GLN A 13 3.83 2.00 1.87
CA GLN A 13 4.87 2.97 1.57
C GLN A 13 6.27 2.48 1.95
N ASP A 14 6.39 1.63 2.99
CA ASP A 14 7.67 1.05 3.38
C ASP A 14 8.19 0.13 2.27
N GLU A 15 7.30 -0.62 1.62
CA GLU A 15 7.63 -1.47 0.49
C GLU A 15 8.05 -0.64 -0.74
N ILE A 16 7.47 0.54 -0.95
CA ILE A 16 7.90 1.45 -2.02
C ILE A 16 9.30 2.01 -1.73
N VAL A 17 9.58 2.44 -0.50
CA VAL A 17 10.93 2.89 -0.10
C VAL A 17 11.95 1.78 -0.32
N TYR A 18 11.60 0.55 0.07
CA TYR A 18 12.43 -0.63 -0.15
C TYR A 18 12.79 -0.82 -1.64
N LEU A 19 11.80 -0.74 -2.53
CA LEU A 19 12.04 -0.86 -3.97
C LEU A 19 12.97 0.25 -4.49
N ILE A 20 12.79 1.50 -4.02
CA ILE A 20 13.64 2.63 -4.42
C ILE A 20 15.10 2.39 -4.02
N GLN A 21 15.37 1.90 -2.82
CA GLN A 21 16.73 1.61 -2.39
C GLN A 21 17.37 0.44 -3.13
N LYS A 22 16.56 -0.53 -3.58
CA LYS A 22 17.05 -1.76 -4.18
C LYS A 22 17.38 -1.62 -5.66
N ASP A 23 16.61 -0.81 -6.40
CA ASP A 23 16.75 -0.70 -7.84
C ASP A 23 17.62 0.51 -8.25
N SER A 24 18.83 0.22 -8.73
CA SER A 24 19.78 1.21 -9.24
C SER A 24 19.36 1.88 -10.55
N ASP A 25 18.37 1.34 -11.26
CA ASP A 25 17.88 1.91 -12.52
C ASP A 25 16.99 3.14 -12.26
N ILE A 26 16.53 3.34 -11.02
CA ILE A 26 15.74 4.49 -10.61
C ILE A 26 16.64 5.72 -10.55
N SER A 27 16.40 6.65 -11.46
CA SER A 27 17.16 7.91 -11.58
C SER A 27 16.42 9.13 -11.05
N ASP A 28 15.10 9.08 -10.98
CA ASP A 28 14.25 10.15 -10.48
C ASP A 28 13.04 9.58 -9.74
N VAL A 29 12.69 10.21 -8.62
CA VAL A 29 11.52 9.89 -7.81
C VAL A 29 10.66 11.14 -7.72
N VAL A 30 9.44 11.03 -8.23
CA VAL A 30 8.43 12.08 -8.22
C VAL A 30 7.34 11.71 -7.25
N VAL A 31 7.04 12.60 -6.32
CA VAL A 31 5.98 12.38 -5.33
C VAL A 31 4.87 13.39 -5.55
N ILE A 32 3.64 12.90 -5.68
CA ILE A 32 2.46 13.74 -5.89
C ILE A 32 1.97 14.27 -4.54
N GLU A 33 1.83 15.59 -4.44
CA GLU A 33 1.36 16.25 -3.22
C GLU A 33 -0.17 16.13 -3.11
N ASN A 34 -0.63 15.53 -2.02
CA ASN A 34 -2.06 15.40 -1.73
C ASN A 34 -2.36 15.33 -0.21
N GLY A 35 -1.44 15.80 0.63
CA GLY A 35 -1.49 15.63 2.09
C GLY A 35 -1.09 14.24 2.58
N GLU A 36 -1.33 13.19 1.79
CA GLU A 36 -1.00 11.81 2.20
C GLU A 36 0.50 11.49 2.13
N HIS A 37 1.24 12.19 1.26
CA HIS A 37 2.67 12.03 0.99
C HIS A 37 3.66 12.44 2.11
N GLU A 38 3.23 13.15 3.15
CA GLU A 38 4.14 13.81 4.10
C GLU A 38 5.04 12.82 4.87
N GLU A 39 4.48 11.71 5.36
CA GLU A 39 5.27 10.68 6.05
C GLU A 39 6.23 9.97 5.09
N PHE A 40 5.81 9.77 3.84
CA PHE A 40 6.64 9.13 2.83
C PHE A 40 7.90 9.94 2.53
N ILE A 41 7.76 11.25 2.33
CA ILE A 41 8.92 12.12 2.09
C ILE A 41 9.84 12.24 3.32
N GLN A 42 9.32 12.13 4.54
CA GLN A 42 10.16 12.06 5.74
C GLN A 42 11.06 10.82 5.71
N LYS A 43 10.55 9.67 5.23
CA LYS A 43 11.34 8.45 5.07
C LYS A 43 12.41 8.60 4.00
N LEU A 44 12.06 9.20 2.85
CA LEU A 44 13.04 9.48 1.80
C LEU A 44 14.16 10.40 2.31
N ASN A 45 13.80 11.48 3.02
CA ASN A 45 14.77 12.40 3.61
C ASN A 45 15.69 11.72 4.64
N ALA A 46 15.14 10.86 5.51
CA ALA A 46 15.93 10.12 6.50
C ALA A 46 16.96 9.16 5.86
N LEU A 47 16.73 8.75 4.62
CA LEU A 47 17.59 7.87 3.83
C LEU A 47 18.42 8.63 2.78
N GLU A 48 18.36 9.96 2.78
CA GLU A 48 19.03 10.84 1.80
C GLU A 48 18.65 10.51 0.34
N ILE A 49 17.45 9.96 0.13
CA ILE A 49 16.91 9.68 -1.21
C ILE A 49 16.36 10.98 -1.80
N SER A 50 16.90 11.38 -2.95
CA SER A 50 16.43 12.56 -3.67
C SER A 50 15.05 12.31 -4.29
N TYR A 51 14.17 13.31 -4.17
CA TYR A 51 12.86 13.31 -4.80
C TYR A 51 12.47 14.72 -5.21
N ARG A 52 11.45 14.83 -6.06
CA ARG A 52 10.79 16.09 -6.40
C ARG A 52 9.29 16.02 -6.14
N LEU A 53 8.76 17.11 -5.61
CA LEU A 53 7.33 17.26 -5.36
C LEU A 53 6.62 17.83 -6.59
N VAL A 54 5.41 17.34 -6.84
CA VAL A 54 4.52 17.84 -7.88
C VAL A 54 3.11 17.95 -7.32
N GLN A 55 2.50 19.13 -7.46
CA GLN A 55 1.18 19.42 -6.89
C GLN A 55 0.06 18.63 -7.55
N LYS A 56 0.13 18.46 -8.87
CA LYS A 56 -0.89 17.77 -9.65
C LYS A 56 -0.25 16.87 -10.69
N VAL A 57 -0.80 15.67 -10.87
CA VAL A 57 -0.33 14.72 -11.88
C VAL A 57 -0.38 15.33 -13.28
N GLU A 58 -1.34 16.20 -13.54
CA GLU A 58 -1.53 16.93 -14.78
C GLU A 58 -0.34 17.82 -15.15
N ASP A 59 0.41 18.30 -14.16
CA ASP A 59 1.59 19.16 -14.34
C ASP A 59 2.81 18.36 -14.85
N LEU A 60 2.74 17.03 -14.84
CA LEU A 60 3.77 16.18 -15.44
C LEU A 60 3.73 16.27 -16.97
N PRO A 61 4.88 16.18 -17.66
CA PRO A 61 4.89 15.97 -19.10
C PRO A 61 4.20 14.64 -19.43
N ASN A 62 3.60 14.56 -20.61
CA ASN A 62 3.10 13.28 -21.09
C ASN A 62 4.28 12.34 -21.34
N SER A 63 4.15 11.07 -20.97
CA SER A 63 5.19 10.08 -21.24
C SER A 63 5.26 9.81 -22.74
N GLU A 64 6.47 9.77 -23.30
CA GLU A 64 6.68 9.24 -24.65
C GLU A 64 6.37 7.74 -24.64
N LYS A 65 5.37 7.33 -25.43
CA LYS A 65 4.88 5.95 -25.49
C LYS A 65 5.72 5.02 -26.39
N ASP A 66 6.73 5.57 -27.05
CA ASP A 66 7.64 4.87 -27.97
C ASP A 66 9.12 5.14 -27.64
N SER A 67 9.43 5.72 -26.47
CA SER A 67 10.82 6.08 -26.16
C SER A 67 11.64 4.81 -25.90
N GLY A 68 12.71 4.62 -26.67
CA GLY A 68 13.67 3.55 -26.46
C GLY A 68 14.14 3.46 -25.00
N ASP A 69 14.31 2.23 -24.54
CA ASP A 69 14.82 1.94 -23.21
C ASP A 69 16.29 2.37 -23.11
N ASN A 70 16.54 3.41 -22.34
CA ASN A 70 17.90 3.88 -22.05
C ASN A 70 18.45 3.22 -20.77
N GLY A 71 17.72 2.28 -20.16
CA GLY A 71 18.02 1.68 -18.85
C GLY A 71 17.72 2.60 -17.67
N VAL A 72 16.99 3.71 -17.90
CA VAL A 72 16.75 4.77 -16.91
C VAL A 72 15.27 4.86 -16.59
N LEU A 73 14.94 4.73 -15.31
CA LEU A 73 13.57 4.72 -14.78
C LEU A 73 13.29 5.96 -13.93
N THR A 74 12.08 6.51 -14.09
CA THR A 74 11.48 7.51 -13.20
C THR A 74 10.26 6.89 -12.54
N LEU A 75 10.15 7.00 -11.21
CA LEU A 75 8.96 6.61 -10.48
C LEU A 75 8.08 7.83 -10.20
N VAL A 76 6.78 7.72 -10.49
CA VAL A 76 5.78 8.72 -10.11
C VAL A 76 4.86 8.11 -9.06
N ILE A 77 4.98 8.56 -7.81
CA ILE A 77 4.35 7.93 -6.66
C ILE A 77 3.16 8.79 -6.22
N TRP A 78 1.98 8.18 -6.23
CA TRP A 78 0.74 8.78 -5.75
C TRP A 78 0.10 7.86 -4.70
N GLN A 79 0.22 8.26 -3.44
CA GLN A 79 -0.40 7.54 -2.33
C GLN A 79 -1.81 8.06 -2.11
N LEU A 80 -2.81 7.17 -2.13
CA LEU A 80 -4.20 7.53 -1.85
C LEU A 80 -4.48 7.52 -0.34
N ASP A 81 -5.63 8.09 0.03
CA ASP A 81 -6.07 8.28 1.41
C ASP A 81 -5.94 6.98 2.24
N LEU A 82 -5.43 7.10 3.47
CA LEU A 82 -5.37 5.97 4.40
C LEU A 82 -6.78 5.47 4.74
N GLY A 83 -6.97 4.14 4.81
CA GLY A 83 -8.22 3.56 5.28
C GLY A 83 -9.36 3.51 4.26
N LEU A 84 -9.12 3.82 2.98
CA LEU A 84 -10.15 3.75 1.93
C LEU A 84 -10.88 2.40 1.86
N HIS A 85 -10.22 1.30 2.23
CA HIS A 85 -10.81 -0.04 2.26
C HIS A 85 -11.99 -0.18 3.25
N GLU A 86 -12.13 0.74 4.21
CA GLU A 86 -13.28 0.80 5.12
C GLU A 86 -14.58 1.17 4.40
N THR A 87 -14.48 1.86 3.25
CA THR A 87 -15.62 2.24 2.40
C THR A 87 -15.39 1.75 0.98
N PRO A 88 -15.80 0.50 0.64
CA PRO A 88 -15.57 -0.12 -0.66
C PRO A 88 -15.91 0.75 -1.88
N LYS A 89 -17.04 1.47 -1.81
CA LYS A 89 -17.47 2.39 -2.88
C LYS A 89 -16.45 3.52 -3.10
N LEU A 90 -16.00 4.15 -2.01
CA LEU A 90 -15.06 5.25 -2.07
C LEU A 90 -13.67 4.78 -2.51
N LEU A 91 -13.21 3.61 -2.07
CA LEU A 91 -11.99 2.99 -2.60
C LEU A 91 -12.06 2.86 -4.13
N LYS A 92 -13.17 2.30 -4.65
CA LYS A 92 -13.34 2.15 -6.10
C LYS A 92 -13.29 3.50 -6.80
N GLU A 93 -14.10 4.46 -6.33
CA GLU A 93 -14.17 5.81 -6.89
C GLU A 93 -12.78 6.45 -6.94
N ARG A 94 -12.03 6.44 -5.83
CA ARG A 94 -10.71 7.05 -5.76
C ARG A 94 -9.69 6.40 -6.69
N VAL A 95 -9.67 5.07 -6.78
CA VAL A 95 -8.74 4.39 -7.70
C VAL A 95 -9.13 4.65 -9.16
N TYR A 96 -10.40 4.53 -9.49
CA TYR A 96 -10.89 4.65 -10.87
C TYR A 96 -10.88 6.09 -11.40
N GLU A 97 -10.99 7.10 -10.53
CA GLU A 97 -10.83 8.51 -10.91
C GLU A 97 -9.37 8.87 -11.20
N ASN A 98 -8.42 8.31 -10.45
CA ASN A 98 -7.02 8.69 -10.53
C ASN A 98 -6.22 7.95 -11.62
N ILE A 99 -6.62 6.72 -11.98
CA ILE A 99 -5.98 5.98 -13.07
C ILE A 99 -6.00 6.78 -14.40
N PRO A 100 -7.15 7.27 -14.90
CA PRO A 100 -7.21 8.05 -16.14
C PRO A 100 -6.39 9.35 -16.13
N ILE A 101 -6.20 9.96 -14.95
CA ILE A 101 -5.40 11.17 -14.79
C ILE A 101 -3.91 10.84 -14.94
N MET A 102 -3.47 9.71 -14.40
CA MET A 102 -2.08 9.27 -14.43
C MET A 102 -1.67 8.62 -15.77
N MET A 103 -2.55 7.85 -16.42
CA MET A 103 -2.24 7.09 -17.63
C MET A 103 -1.53 7.87 -18.76
N PRO A 104 -1.89 9.14 -19.07
CA PRO A 104 -1.20 9.92 -20.11
C PRO A 104 0.24 10.31 -19.74
N LYS A 105 0.58 10.25 -18.44
CA LYS A 105 1.84 10.76 -17.86
C LYS A 105 2.89 9.69 -17.63
N VAL A 106 2.52 8.41 -17.72
CA VAL A 106 3.39 7.27 -17.36
C VAL A 106 3.29 6.15 -18.39
N ASN A 107 4.34 5.34 -18.55
CA ASN A 107 4.37 4.18 -19.45
C ASN A 107 3.67 2.94 -18.88
N SER A 108 3.50 2.86 -17.56
CA SER A 108 2.69 1.84 -16.89
C SER A 108 2.16 2.38 -15.56
N ILE A 109 1.09 1.77 -15.05
CA ILE A 109 0.61 2.00 -13.70
C ILE A 109 0.75 0.70 -12.91
N PHE A 110 1.62 0.73 -11.91
CA PHE A 110 1.69 -0.29 -10.88
C PHE A 110 0.73 0.08 -9.74
N LEU A 111 -0.38 -0.64 -9.66
CA LEU A 111 -1.38 -0.47 -8.63
C LEU A 111 -0.98 -1.25 -7.37
N PHE A 112 -0.44 -0.51 -6.40
CA PHE A 112 0.03 -1.01 -5.10
C PHE A 112 -1.16 -1.22 -4.14
N TYR A 113 -2.03 -2.16 -4.50
CA TYR A 113 -3.23 -2.55 -3.75
C TYR A 113 -3.50 -4.05 -3.90
N GLY A 114 -4.25 -4.62 -2.94
CA GLY A 114 -4.94 -5.90 -3.12
C GLY A 114 -6.38 -5.70 -3.59
N LEU A 115 -7.17 -6.77 -3.55
CA LEU A 115 -8.60 -6.76 -3.89
C LEU A 115 -9.44 -5.87 -2.96
N CYS A 116 -9.04 -5.76 -1.68
CA CYS A 116 -9.68 -4.95 -0.64
C CYS A 116 -11.21 -5.14 -0.60
N GLY A 117 -11.65 -6.40 -0.50
CA GLY A 117 -13.07 -6.76 -0.54
C GLY A 117 -13.63 -6.97 -1.96
N ASN A 118 -12.78 -7.42 -2.91
CA ASN A 118 -13.10 -7.63 -4.33
C ASN A 118 -13.47 -6.37 -5.13
N VAL A 119 -13.23 -5.19 -4.56
CA VAL A 119 -13.56 -3.90 -5.19
C VAL A 119 -12.76 -3.67 -6.46
N LEU A 120 -11.50 -4.09 -6.46
CA LEU A 120 -10.52 -3.86 -7.52
C LEU A 120 -10.30 -5.09 -8.42
N ALA A 121 -11.20 -6.08 -8.39
CA ALA A 121 -11.04 -7.33 -9.14
C ALA A 121 -10.95 -7.13 -10.66
N ASP A 122 -11.67 -6.15 -11.20
CA ASP A 122 -11.77 -5.91 -12.63
C ASP A 122 -10.88 -4.76 -13.13
N VAL A 123 -10.07 -4.15 -12.25
CA VAL A 123 -9.35 -2.89 -12.55
C VAL A 123 -8.43 -2.98 -13.77
N GLU A 124 -7.71 -4.08 -13.94
CA GLU A 124 -6.83 -4.27 -15.11
C GLU A 124 -7.65 -4.48 -16.40
N THR A 125 -8.84 -5.08 -16.31
CA THR A 125 -9.73 -5.28 -17.46
C THR A 125 -10.39 -3.97 -17.87
N ASP A 126 -10.89 -3.22 -16.88
CA ASP A 126 -11.58 -1.94 -17.08
C ASP A 126 -10.64 -0.88 -17.66
N PHE A 127 -9.34 -0.93 -17.33
CA PHE A 127 -8.31 -0.02 -17.83
C PHE A 127 -7.30 -0.69 -18.77
N LYS A 128 -7.71 -1.77 -19.46
CA LYS A 128 -6.85 -2.45 -20.42
C LYS A 128 -6.33 -1.48 -21.48
N SER A 129 -5.00 -1.38 -21.60
CA SER A 129 -4.34 -0.50 -22.56
C SER A 129 -3.03 -1.13 -23.02
N ASP A 130 -2.82 -1.14 -24.33
CA ASP A 130 -1.57 -1.62 -24.91
C ASP A 130 -0.41 -0.65 -24.66
N SER A 131 -0.68 0.65 -24.53
CA SER A 131 0.33 1.72 -24.37
C SER A 131 0.58 2.14 -22.92
N CYS A 132 -0.22 1.67 -21.97
CA CYS A 132 -0.05 1.93 -20.55
C CYS A 132 -0.70 0.80 -19.73
N PRO A 133 -0.03 -0.35 -19.57
CA PRO A 133 -0.61 -1.44 -18.78
C PRO A 133 -0.82 -1.00 -17.33
N VAL A 134 -2.00 -1.32 -16.80
CA VAL A 134 -2.31 -1.25 -15.36
C VAL A 134 -2.11 -2.64 -14.79
N ILE A 135 -1.25 -2.77 -13.79
CA ILE A 135 -0.88 -4.05 -13.18
C ILE A 135 -1.06 -3.95 -11.66
N ILE A 136 -1.84 -4.85 -11.07
CA ILE A 136 -2.08 -4.93 -9.62
C ILE A 136 -1.22 -6.02 -8.96
N LEU A 137 -0.99 -5.92 -7.65
CA LEU A 137 -0.21 -6.90 -6.88
C LEU A 137 -0.81 -8.31 -6.96
N ARG A 138 0.05 -9.28 -7.31
CA ARG A 138 -0.31 -10.70 -7.45
C ARG A 138 0.64 -11.59 -6.66
N ASP A 139 0.12 -12.70 -6.17
CA ASP A 139 0.95 -13.76 -5.60
C ASP A 139 1.72 -14.53 -6.69
N ARG A 140 2.52 -15.51 -6.25
CA ARG A 140 3.33 -16.36 -7.14
C ARG A 140 2.51 -17.17 -8.14
N ASP A 141 1.23 -17.44 -7.84
CA ASP A 141 0.32 -18.18 -8.72
C ASP A 141 -0.31 -17.25 -9.77
N GLY A 142 0.05 -15.96 -9.75
CA GLY A 142 -0.48 -14.95 -10.64
C GLY A 142 -1.88 -14.48 -10.25
N VAL A 143 -2.35 -14.75 -9.04
CA VAL A 143 -3.67 -14.31 -8.56
C VAL A 143 -3.53 -13.03 -7.75
N ILE A 144 -4.46 -12.09 -7.91
CA ILE A 144 -4.46 -10.83 -7.16
C ILE A 144 -4.52 -11.13 -5.65
N ILE A 145 -3.70 -10.45 -4.86
CA ILE A 145 -3.71 -10.60 -3.40
C ILE A 145 -4.99 -10.05 -2.78
N ASP A 146 -5.43 -10.61 -1.66
CA ASP A 146 -6.70 -10.21 -1.02
C ASP A 146 -6.65 -8.77 -0.47
N ASP A 147 -5.58 -8.42 0.23
CA ASP A 147 -5.36 -7.11 0.84
C ASP A 147 -3.86 -6.82 1.04
N CYS A 148 -3.53 -5.64 1.59
CA CYS A 148 -2.14 -5.21 1.80
C CYS A 148 -1.42 -6.05 2.87
N ILE A 149 -2.13 -6.61 3.85
CA ILE A 149 -1.56 -7.48 4.88
C ILE A 149 -1.16 -8.83 4.27
N GLY A 150 -2.04 -9.39 3.45
CA GLY A 150 -1.76 -10.58 2.65
C GLY A 150 -0.57 -10.36 1.71
N GLY A 151 -0.43 -9.16 1.13
CA GLY A 151 0.75 -8.76 0.37
C GLY A 151 2.04 -8.82 1.19
N ALA A 152 2.05 -8.20 2.38
CA ALA A 152 3.19 -8.21 3.29
C ALA A 152 3.59 -9.63 3.75
N LEU A 153 2.62 -10.55 3.84
CA LEU A 153 2.83 -11.96 4.17
C LEU A 153 3.20 -12.85 2.97
N GLY A 154 3.37 -12.29 1.77
CA GLY A 154 3.78 -13.05 0.58
C GLY A 154 2.64 -13.68 -0.22
N GLY A 155 1.41 -13.25 0.00
CA GLY A 155 0.24 -13.63 -0.80
C GLY A 155 -0.74 -14.57 -0.07
N ARG A 156 -1.76 -15.01 -0.82
CA ARG A 156 -2.97 -15.64 -0.26
C ARG A 156 -2.69 -16.93 0.54
N GLU A 157 -1.83 -17.80 0.03
CA GLU A 157 -1.55 -19.08 0.70
C GLU A 157 -0.85 -18.89 2.05
N ALA A 158 0.16 -18.03 2.10
CA ALA A 158 0.89 -17.70 3.32
C ALA A 158 -0.02 -16.97 4.32
N TYR A 159 -0.81 -16.02 3.84
CA TYR A 159 -1.79 -15.32 4.66
C TYR A 159 -2.82 -16.28 5.28
N ALA A 160 -3.40 -17.18 4.49
CA ALA A 160 -4.34 -18.19 4.97
C ALA A 160 -3.71 -19.14 6.00
N LYS A 161 -2.42 -19.49 5.87
CA LYS A 161 -1.69 -20.29 6.88
C LYS A 161 -1.54 -19.53 8.19
N VAL A 162 -1.20 -18.24 8.12
CA VAL A 162 -1.11 -17.37 9.30
C VAL A 162 -2.46 -17.27 10.01
N LEU A 163 -3.54 -16.98 9.28
CA LEU A 163 -4.89 -16.90 9.87
C LEU A 163 -5.31 -18.21 10.55
N LYS A 164 -4.99 -19.37 9.95
CA LYS A 164 -5.25 -20.68 10.56
C LYS A 164 -4.40 -20.93 11.81
N SER A 165 -3.17 -20.43 11.84
CA SER A 165 -2.25 -20.62 12.97
C SER A 165 -2.75 -19.99 14.27
N PHE A 166 -3.66 -19.01 14.20
CA PHE A 166 -4.30 -18.42 15.36
C PHE A 166 -5.35 -19.32 16.02
N ASN A 167 -5.67 -20.49 15.43
CA ASN A 167 -6.58 -21.49 16.00
C ASN A 167 -7.95 -20.93 16.44
N GLY A 168 -8.48 -19.98 15.68
CA GLY A 168 -9.76 -19.33 15.96
C GLY A 168 -9.72 -18.20 16.99
N VAL A 169 -8.54 -17.83 17.51
CA VAL A 169 -8.37 -16.63 18.33
C VAL A 169 -8.38 -15.39 17.42
N GLY A 170 -9.32 -14.48 17.65
CA GLY A 170 -9.38 -13.22 16.91
C GLY A 170 -8.08 -12.44 17.11
N THR A 171 -7.38 -12.20 16.00
CA THR A 171 -6.03 -11.63 15.99
C THR A 171 -5.97 -10.49 15.00
N PHE A 172 -5.60 -9.31 15.46
CA PHE A 172 -5.43 -8.14 14.61
C PHE A 172 -3.97 -8.05 14.16
N ILE A 173 -3.68 -8.12 12.86
CA ILE A 173 -2.30 -8.10 12.36
C ILE A 173 -1.89 -6.65 12.08
N LEU A 174 -0.79 -6.20 12.68
CA LEU A 174 -0.21 -4.89 12.42
C LEU A 174 1.14 -5.05 11.71
N THR A 175 1.26 -4.47 10.51
CA THR A 175 2.56 -4.17 9.89
C THR A 175 3.20 -2.97 10.61
N PRO A 176 4.50 -2.70 10.42
CA PRO A 176 5.14 -1.48 10.92
C PRO A 176 4.36 -0.21 10.52
N MET A 177 3.94 -0.17 9.26
CA MET A 177 3.09 0.89 8.73
C MET A 177 1.74 0.96 9.41
N TYR A 178 1.10 -0.16 9.70
CA TYR A 178 -0.22 -0.09 10.32
C TYR A 178 -0.11 0.38 11.77
N ALA A 179 0.94 -0.05 12.47
CA ALA A 179 1.17 0.30 13.86
C ALA A 179 1.21 1.82 14.07
N SER A 180 1.91 2.57 13.20
CA SER A 180 2.00 4.04 13.33
C SER A 180 0.64 4.75 13.30
N TYR A 181 -0.32 4.19 12.59
CA TYR A 181 -1.69 4.72 12.50
C TYR A 181 -2.66 4.11 13.50
N ALA A 182 -2.54 2.82 13.80
CA ALA A 182 -3.46 2.12 14.70
C ALA A 182 -3.44 2.74 16.11
N ALA A 183 -2.28 3.22 16.56
CA ALA A 183 -2.15 3.90 17.86
C ALA A 183 -2.99 5.19 17.95
N THR A 184 -3.16 5.91 16.83
CA THR A 184 -3.85 7.20 16.79
C THR A 184 -5.30 7.04 16.33
N ASN A 185 -5.53 6.47 15.14
CA ASN A 185 -6.82 6.50 14.42
C ASN A 185 -7.17 5.17 13.73
N LEU A 186 -7.22 4.07 14.49
CA LEU A 186 -7.74 2.81 13.97
C LEU A 186 -9.21 2.95 13.51
N PHE A 187 -9.52 2.51 12.28
CA PHE A 187 -10.85 2.62 11.67
C PHE A 187 -11.41 4.05 11.66
N GLY A 188 -10.52 5.04 11.79
CA GLY A 188 -10.89 6.43 11.96
C GLY A 188 -11.37 7.06 10.66
N PHE A 189 -11.00 6.52 9.49
CA PHE A 189 -11.32 7.15 8.22
C PHE A 189 -12.83 7.11 7.93
N GLY A 190 -13.43 5.92 7.88
CA GLY A 190 -14.87 5.78 7.61
C GLY A 190 -15.74 6.36 8.73
N GLN A 191 -15.30 6.22 9.98
CA GLN A 191 -16.03 6.72 11.14
C GLN A 191 -15.97 8.25 11.25
N ALA A 192 -14.81 8.87 11.03
CA ALA A 192 -14.69 10.33 11.01
C ALA A 192 -15.45 10.93 9.82
N ALA A 193 -15.42 10.29 8.65
CA ALA A 193 -16.23 10.69 7.50
C ALA A 193 -17.74 10.64 7.80
N ALA A 194 -18.17 9.73 8.68
CA ALA A 194 -19.53 9.65 9.18
C ALA A 194 -19.83 10.59 10.37
N GLY A 195 -18.87 11.42 10.80
CA GLY A 195 -19.03 12.44 11.83
C GLY A 195 -18.96 11.95 13.28
N PHE A 196 -18.36 10.78 13.53
CA PHE A 196 -18.18 10.26 14.87
C PHE A 196 -17.09 11.03 15.63
N SER A 197 -17.31 11.31 16.92
CA SER A 197 -16.26 11.83 17.80
C SER A 197 -15.28 10.72 18.20
N ASP A 198 -14.08 11.09 18.65
CA ASP A 198 -13.05 10.14 19.12
C ASP A 198 -13.57 9.18 20.19
N GLU A 199 -14.42 9.66 21.10
CA GLU A 199 -15.03 8.82 22.13
C GLU A 199 -16.00 7.78 21.53
N GLN A 200 -16.79 8.18 20.53
CA GLN A 200 -17.70 7.27 19.84
C GLN A 200 -16.93 6.24 19.01
N MET A 201 -15.89 6.67 18.29
CA MET A 201 -14.99 5.79 17.54
C MET A 201 -14.33 4.76 18.45
N TYR A 202 -13.78 5.20 19.58
CA TYR A 202 -13.20 4.30 20.59
C TYR A 202 -14.23 3.26 21.09
N LYS A 203 -15.43 3.70 21.49
CA LYS A 203 -16.48 2.79 21.98
C LYS A 203 -16.91 1.78 20.93
N LEU A 204 -17.06 2.22 19.68
CA LEU A 204 -17.45 1.34 18.57
C LEU A 204 -16.36 0.31 18.26
N ASN A 205 -15.10 0.74 18.17
CA ASN A 205 -13.96 -0.15 17.94
C ASN A 205 -13.80 -1.16 19.09
N LYS A 206 -13.92 -0.72 20.33
CA LYS A 206 -13.86 -1.60 21.50
C LYS A 206 -14.98 -2.64 21.46
N PHE A 207 -16.21 -2.22 21.20
CA PHE A 207 -17.34 -3.12 21.05
C PHE A 207 -17.14 -4.14 19.92
N MET A 208 -16.57 -3.71 18.78
CA MET A 208 -16.25 -4.58 17.66
C MET A 208 -15.22 -5.64 18.06
N PHE A 209 -14.14 -5.25 18.75
CA PHE A 209 -13.12 -6.18 19.21
C PHE A 209 -13.68 -7.21 20.18
N GLU A 210 -14.44 -6.76 21.18
CA GLU A 210 -15.05 -7.64 22.19
C GLU A 210 -16.06 -8.62 21.56
N THR A 211 -16.96 -8.13 20.70
CA THR A 211 -18.02 -8.93 20.10
C THR A 211 -17.50 -9.89 19.02
N SER A 212 -16.43 -9.51 18.32
CA SER A 212 -15.82 -10.34 17.27
C SER A 212 -14.76 -11.30 17.84
N GLY A 213 -14.55 -11.31 19.16
CA GLY A 213 -13.64 -12.23 19.83
C GLY A 213 -12.16 -11.96 19.58
N TYR A 214 -11.79 -10.71 19.27
CA TYR A 214 -10.39 -10.31 19.22
C TYR A 214 -9.81 -10.30 20.64
N LYS A 215 -8.67 -10.97 20.78
CA LYS A 215 -7.96 -11.07 22.06
C LYS A 215 -6.52 -10.59 21.97
N GLN A 216 -5.97 -10.53 20.76
CA GLN A 216 -4.56 -10.26 20.57
C GLN A 216 -4.30 -9.44 19.31
N VAL A 217 -3.17 -8.75 19.33
CA VAL A 217 -2.55 -8.07 18.20
C VAL A 217 -1.26 -8.81 17.84
N ALA A 218 -1.08 -9.09 16.56
CA ALA A 218 0.12 -9.69 16.02
C ALA A 218 1.04 -8.60 15.46
N ASP A 219 2.23 -8.49 16.04
CA ASP A 219 3.34 -7.65 15.58
C ASP A 219 4.03 -8.35 14.40
N LEU A 220 3.66 -7.96 13.18
CA LEU A 220 4.21 -8.57 11.97
C LEU A 220 5.59 -7.97 11.65
N GLU A 221 6.62 -8.79 11.83
CA GLU A 221 7.98 -8.48 11.39
C GLU A 221 8.08 -8.62 9.86
N THR A 222 8.33 -7.50 9.18
CA THR A 222 8.50 -7.43 7.72
C THR A 222 9.96 -7.31 7.31
N GLY A 223 10.89 -7.07 8.24
CA GLY A 223 12.28 -6.73 7.94
C GLY A 223 12.49 -5.29 7.47
N LEU A 224 11.43 -4.46 7.46
CA LEU A 224 11.51 -3.05 7.11
C LEU A 224 11.52 -2.19 8.38
N HIS A 225 12.42 -1.21 8.41
CA HIS A 225 12.67 -0.38 9.59
C HIS A 225 12.60 1.13 9.29
N TYR A 226 11.76 1.51 8.32
CA TYR A 226 11.55 2.92 7.95
C TYR A 226 10.54 3.63 8.83
N THR A 227 9.70 2.87 9.53
CA THR A 227 8.69 3.43 10.43
C THR A 227 9.22 3.46 11.86
N PRO A 228 9.27 4.63 12.52
CA PRO A 228 9.76 4.75 13.89
C PRO A 228 8.71 4.31 14.92
N ASN A 229 9.17 4.01 16.14
CA ASN A 229 8.33 3.75 17.32
C ASN A 229 7.29 2.62 17.16
N VAL A 230 7.55 1.64 16.28
CA VAL A 230 6.58 0.56 15.95
C VAL A 230 6.14 -0.19 17.21
N LYS A 231 7.09 -0.60 18.05
CA LYS A 231 6.80 -1.38 19.26
C LYS A 231 5.96 -0.59 20.27
N GLU A 232 6.31 0.68 20.49
CA GLU A 232 5.57 1.59 21.35
C GLU A 232 4.14 1.81 20.84
N ASN A 233 3.98 1.96 19.53
CA ASN A 233 2.68 2.14 18.89
C ASN A 233 1.80 0.89 19.01
N ILE A 234 2.37 -0.30 18.79
CA ILE A 234 1.65 -1.58 18.97
C ILE A 234 1.23 -1.75 20.42
N GLN A 235 2.11 -1.46 21.38
CA GLN A 235 1.79 -1.58 22.79
C GLN A 235 0.70 -0.59 23.21
N SER A 236 0.80 0.67 22.77
CA SER A 236 -0.23 1.69 23.01
C SER A 236 -1.60 1.27 22.47
N PHE A 237 -1.62 0.71 21.25
CA PHE A 237 -2.82 0.16 20.64
C PHE A 237 -3.40 -1.03 21.44
N ALA A 238 -2.55 -1.97 21.82
CA ALA A 238 -2.92 -3.13 22.62
C ALA A 238 -3.51 -2.74 23.98
N ASP A 239 -2.87 -1.80 24.68
CA ASP A 239 -3.32 -1.30 25.98
C ASP A 239 -4.67 -0.58 25.86
N LYS A 240 -4.86 0.24 24.82
CA LYS A 240 -6.11 0.96 24.54
C LYS A 240 -7.31 0.02 24.41
N TYR A 241 -7.11 -1.14 23.76
CA TYR A 241 -8.18 -2.10 23.49
C TYR A 241 -8.13 -3.37 24.34
N GLN A 242 -7.19 -3.46 25.30
CA GLN A 242 -7.01 -4.61 26.20
C GLN A 242 -6.73 -5.92 25.43
N LEU A 243 -5.81 -5.86 24.48
CA LEU A 243 -5.37 -6.99 23.66
C LEU A 243 -3.98 -7.46 24.08
N ASP A 244 -3.70 -8.75 23.97
CA ASP A 244 -2.35 -9.30 24.15
C ASP A 244 -1.48 -9.04 22.91
N VAL A 245 -0.20 -8.72 23.08
CA VAL A 245 0.74 -8.59 21.95
C VAL A 245 1.43 -9.93 21.71
N ILE A 246 1.41 -10.42 20.48
CA ILE A 246 2.15 -11.61 20.05
C ILE A 246 3.11 -11.29 18.90
N PRO A 247 4.32 -11.87 18.85
CA PRO A 247 5.20 -11.72 17.70
C PRO A 247 4.68 -12.56 16.53
N LEU A 248 4.80 -12.04 15.31
CA LEU A 248 4.44 -12.72 14.08
C LEU A 248 5.55 -12.54 13.04
N GLY A 249 6.16 -13.65 12.61
CA GLY A 249 7.11 -13.66 11.50
C GLY A 249 6.44 -13.94 10.16
N GLY A 250 7.25 -13.99 9.10
CA GLY A 250 6.82 -14.37 7.75
C GLY A 250 6.53 -13.19 6.83
N GLY A 251 6.65 -11.95 7.31
CA GLY A 251 6.63 -10.78 6.45
C GLY A 251 7.88 -10.70 5.58
N HIS A 252 7.74 -10.32 4.31
CA HIS A 252 8.86 -10.18 3.38
C HIS A 252 8.51 -9.38 2.11
N GLN A 253 9.52 -8.99 1.33
CA GLN A 253 9.38 -8.07 0.19
C GLN A 253 9.28 -8.78 -1.17
N GLN A 254 9.53 -10.10 -1.22
CA GLN A 254 9.62 -10.86 -2.48
C GLN A 254 8.42 -10.66 -3.42
N LEU A 255 7.18 -10.63 -2.88
CA LEU A 255 5.99 -10.42 -3.70
C LEU A 255 5.99 -9.07 -4.41
N PHE A 256 6.38 -8.02 -3.70
CA PHE A 256 6.44 -6.66 -4.23
C PHE A 256 7.54 -6.54 -5.28
N GLU A 257 8.69 -7.17 -5.06
CA GLU A 257 9.78 -7.24 -6.03
C GLU A 257 9.37 -7.98 -7.30
N ASP A 258 8.78 -9.17 -7.16
CA ASP A 258 8.37 -9.99 -8.30
C ASP A 258 7.33 -9.24 -9.16
N CYS A 259 6.37 -8.57 -8.52
CA CYS A 259 5.40 -7.74 -9.21
C CYS A 259 6.08 -6.54 -9.89
N TYR A 260 6.96 -5.83 -9.19
CA TYR A 260 7.69 -4.69 -9.73
C TYR A 260 8.51 -5.05 -10.97
N GLN A 261 9.24 -6.17 -10.94
CA GLN A 261 10.00 -6.66 -12.10
C GLN A 261 9.09 -7.04 -13.27
N LYS A 262 7.91 -7.61 -12.99
CA LYS A 262 6.90 -7.85 -14.03
C LYS A 262 6.42 -6.55 -14.68
N VAL A 263 6.19 -5.49 -13.90
CA VAL A 263 5.81 -4.18 -14.46
C VAL A 263 6.94 -3.60 -15.30
N LYS A 264 8.19 -3.63 -14.81
CA LYS A 264 9.36 -3.19 -15.61
C LYS A 264 9.44 -3.92 -16.95
N LYS A 265 9.29 -5.25 -16.95
CA LYS A 265 9.32 -6.07 -18.16
C LYS A 265 8.15 -5.75 -19.10
N ALA A 266 6.95 -5.56 -18.56
CA ALA A 266 5.78 -5.21 -19.37
C ALA A 266 5.98 -3.89 -20.13
N ILE A 267 6.64 -2.90 -19.52
CA ILE A 267 6.99 -1.65 -20.22
C ILE A 267 7.94 -1.93 -21.40
N ALA A 268 8.96 -2.77 -21.20
CA ALA A 268 9.92 -3.10 -22.24
C ALA A 268 9.32 -3.90 -23.42
N GLU A 269 8.21 -4.61 -23.20
CA GLU A 269 7.49 -5.38 -24.23
C GLU A 269 6.43 -4.56 -25.00
N THR A 270 6.08 -3.36 -24.50
CA THR A 270 5.17 -2.41 -25.18
C THR A 270 5.89 -1.60 -26.28
N HIS A 271 7.22 -1.69 -26.38
CA HIS A 271 8.08 -0.98 -27.34
C HIS A 271 8.80 -1.94 -28.29
#